data_AF-A0A2V8IKT2-F1
#
_entry.id   AF-A0A2V8IKT2-F1
#
_cell.length_a   1.000
_cell.length_b   1.000
_cell.length_c   1.000
_cell.angle_alpha   90.00
_cell.angle_beta   90.00
_cell.angle_gamma   90.00
#
_symmetry.space_group_name_H-M   'P 1'
#
loop_
_entity.id
_entity.type
_entity.pdbx_description
1 polymer ?
#
loop_
_entity_poly.entity_id
_entity_poly.type
_entity_poly.pdbx_seq_one_letter_code
_entity_poly.pdbx_strand_id
1 'polypeptide(L)'
;MALLDTVADRREALLRQIYEVNRQTVDAGNTGEIRAILIPVEGQQDAREAAHLADRLHTGGVDVLRANAAFDADGQRYAAGTFIIPMNQVFARYAKDMLEKQTYPEVRRSPTSTPEPPYDVTAWSLGMLFGVKSVFVKTPPPAGLSVTPVADLPKIAGDVKGAGPRFGFDFKGADTAIAINTLLKQGAKLAFDAPSHVTATGVSRRQIEQAAADYGLRVTTSDGVPRNAAAPPIAFRAPRIAMYQPWGGGNMDEGWTRWVLEQYGFASTPLHNTDVRAGKLRDKYDAIILADQSPRSIVDGASGQNIRPEYRGGIGDPGVEALREFVAQGGTLIALGAASDLAIERFGIPVKNLKVGLTRDQHFAPGTIVNVEIDTANPIGYGVAGRTYGFYNNSPFFNLVEGFASQKVSVIARYPNSDVVASGWLKGEDLMTGRAAIVCVDMNPGRIVLFGLRPQHRAQTHATFPMLFNALYLSTSEGLARMSSTP
;
A
#
# COMPACT_ATOMS: atom_id res chain seq x y z
N MET A 1 13.86 -38.08 -13.32
CA MET A 1 15.01 -38.93 -12.92
C MET A 1 16.31 -38.14 -12.95
N ALA A 2 16.74 -37.57 -14.09
CA ALA A 2 18.02 -36.84 -14.20
C ALA A 2 18.35 -35.81 -13.10
N LEU A 3 17.37 -35.00 -12.63
CA LEU A 3 17.60 -34.06 -11.51
C LEU A 3 17.92 -34.80 -10.20
N LEU A 4 17.14 -35.84 -9.88
CA LEU A 4 17.30 -36.63 -8.65
C LEU A 4 18.63 -37.40 -8.68
N ASP A 5 18.97 -37.99 -9.83
CA ASP A 5 20.23 -38.72 -10.02
C ASP A 5 21.43 -37.77 -9.86
N THR A 6 21.36 -36.57 -10.44
CA THR A 6 22.40 -35.54 -10.30
C THR A 6 22.58 -35.12 -8.85
N VAL A 7 21.48 -34.90 -8.11
CA VAL A 7 21.55 -34.54 -6.68
C VAL A 7 22.16 -35.68 -5.86
N ALA A 8 21.78 -36.94 -6.12
CA ALA A 8 22.32 -38.09 -5.42
C ALA A 8 23.83 -38.30 -5.68
N ASP A 9 24.25 -38.16 -6.93
CA ASP A 9 25.64 -38.36 -7.38
C ASP A 9 26.56 -37.20 -7.01
N ARG A 10 26.02 -35.98 -6.87
CA ARG A 10 26.78 -34.76 -6.56
C ARG A 10 26.53 -34.21 -5.15
N ARG A 11 25.87 -34.97 -4.28
CA ARG A 11 25.42 -34.51 -2.95
C ARG A 11 26.50 -33.79 -2.14
N GLU A 12 27.72 -34.34 -2.09
CA GLU A 12 28.83 -33.75 -1.31
C GLU A 12 29.29 -32.43 -1.91
N ALA A 13 29.39 -32.36 -3.24
CA ALA A 13 29.77 -31.13 -3.94
C ALA A 13 28.71 -30.03 -3.75
N LEU A 14 27.42 -30.38 -3.88
CA LEU A 14 26.31 -29.44 -3.68
C LEU A 14 26.28 -28.92 -2.24
N LEU A 15 26.38 -29.80 -1.24
CA LEU A 15 26.41 -29.40 0.17
C LEU A 15 27.62 -28.55 0.50
N ARG A 16 28.80 -28.90 -0.03
CA ARG A 16 30.03 -28.12 0.17
C ARG A 16 29.94 -26.74 -0.47
N GLN A 17 29.39 -26.63 -1.68
CA GLN A 17 29.20 -25.34 -2.34
C GLN A 17 28.24 -24.44 -1.55
N ILE A 18 27.13 -24.97 -1.04
CA ILE A 18 26.20 -24.22 -0.18
C ILE A 18 26.94 -23.72 1.07
N TYR A 19 27.71 -24.59 1.74
CA TYR A 19 28.51 -24.20 2.89
C TYR A 19 29.54 -23.11 2.55
N GLU A 20 30.28 -23.26 1.46
CA GLU A 20 31.32 -22.31 1.06
C GLU A 20 30.75 -20.93 0.72
N VAL A 21 29.62 -20.86 0.00
CA VAL A 21 28.93 -19.60 -0.31
C VAL A 21 28.46 -18.90 0.97
N ASN A 22 27.92 -19.66 1.92
CA ASN A 22 27.42 -19.12 3.18
C ASN A 22 28.57 -18.65 4.09
N ARG A 23 29.65 -19.43 4.19
CA ARG A 23 30.86 -19.03 4.92
C ARG A 23 31.46 -17.75 4.35
N GLN A 24 31.62 -17.67 3.02
CA GLN A 24 32.12 -16.45 2.36
C GLN A 24 31.22 -15.24 2.61
N THR A 25 29.90 -15.45 2.69
CA THR A 25 28.95 -14.37 3.00
C THR A 25 29.15 -13.83 4.42
N VAL A 26 29.30 -14.72 5.41
CA VAL A 26 29.59 -14.34 6.80
C VAL A 26 30.94 -13.64 6.90
N ASP A 27 31.99 -14.20 6.29
CA ASP A 27 33.34 -13.62 6.28
C ASP A 27 33.34 -12.22 5.66
N ALA A 28 32.63 -12.04 4.54
CA ALA A 28 32.48 -10.73 3.89
C ALA A 28 31.72 -9.73 4.78
N GLY A 29 30.77 -10.16 5.60
CA GLY A 29 30.10 -9.31 6.59
C GLY A 29 31.02 -8.82 7.71
N ASN A 30 32.10 -9.55 8.00
CA ASN A 30 33.07 -9.19 9.02
C ASN A 30 34.10 -8.15 8.54
N THR A 31 34.36 -8.07 7.24
CA THR A 31 35.41 -7.21 6.67
C THR A 31 34.92 -6.22 5.61
N GLY A 32 33.69 -6.38 5.13
CA GLY A 32 33.07 -5.55 4.10
C GLY A 32 32.76 -4.15 4.58
N GLU A 33 32.45 -3.27 3.61
CA GLU A 33 32.16 -1.86 3.88
C GLU A 33 30.91 -1.68 4.75
N ILE A 34 29.86 -2.46 4.51
CA ILE A 34 28.64 -2.43 5.32
C ILE A 34 28.71 -3.52 6.37
N ARG A 35 28.61 -3.13 7.64
CA ARG A 35 28.74 -4.01 8.81
C ARG A 35 27.40 -4.34 9.46
N ALA A 36 26.43 -3.44 9.36
CA ALA A 36 25.05 -3.68 9.76
C ALA A 36 24.07 -2.83 8.93
N ILE A 37 22.80 -3.24 8.92
CA ILE A 37 21.69 -2.41 8.46
C ILE A 37 20.81 -2.11 9.69
N LEU A 38 20.55 -0.84 9.94
CA LEU A 38 19.77 -0.36 11.07
C LEU A 38 18.38 0.07 10.61
N ILE A 39 17.35 -0.33 11.34
CA ILE A 39 15.97 0.11 11.14
C ILE A 39 15.53 0.83 12.43
N PRO A 40 15.67 2.17 12.50
CA PRO A 40 15.17 2.93 13.63
C PRO A 40 13.66 2.80 13.74
N VAL A 41 13.15 2.76 14.97
CA VAL A 41 11.70 2.80 15.24
C VAL A 41 11.25 4.25 15.49
N GLU A 42 12.06 5.01 16.20
CA GLU A 42 11.83 6.43 16.43
C GLU A 42 12.00 7.24 15.14
N GLY A 43 11.12 8.23 14.92
CA GLY A 43 11.17 9.12 13.76
C GLY A 43 10.58 8.54 12.47
N GLN A 44 10.19 7.26 12.43
CA GLN A 44 9.52 6.68 11.26
C GLN A 44 8.12 7.28 11.04
N GLN A 45 7.68 7.31 9.77
CA GLN A 45 6.29 7.63 9.46
C GLN A 45 5.34 6.65 10.14
N ASP A 46 5.60 5.35 10.15
CA ASP A 46 4.90 4.42 11.02
C ASP A 46 5.92 3.53 11.73
N ALA A 47 5.95 3.61 13.06
CA ALA A 47 6.83 2.81 13.89
C ALA A 47 6.49 1.31 13.82
N ARG A 48 5.23 0.96 13.52
CA ARG A 48 4.80 -0.44 13.38
C ARG A 48 5.25 -1.05 12.06
N GLU A 49 5.33 -0.28 10.99
CA GLU A 49 5.89 -0.78 9.73
C GLU A 49 7.37 -1.16 9.87
N ALA A 50 8.12 -0.50 10.75
CA ALA A 50 9.47 -0.94 11.10
C ALA A 50 9.48 -2.31 11.80
N ALA A 51 8.49 -2.58 12.67
CA ALA A 51 8.33 -3.89 13.29
C ALA A 51 7.88 -4.97 12.29
N HIS A 52 6.94 -4.67 11.40
CA HIS A 52 6.55 -5.59 10.33
C HIS A 52 7.71 -5.87 9.38
N LEU A 53 8.50 -4.87 9.01
CA LEU A 53 9.69 -5.08 8.16
C LEU A 53 10.70 -6.01 8.84
N ALA A 54 10.95 -5.80 10.14
CA ALA A 54 11.81 -6.69 10.93
C ALA A 54 11.25 -8.13 10.97
N ASP A 55 9.94 -8.31 11.17
CA ASP A 55 9.25 -9.60 11.14
C ASP A 55 9.32 -10.28 9.77
N ARG A 56 9.12 -9.54 8.67
CA ARG A 56 9.23 -10.09 7.30
C ARG A 56 10.63 -10.56 6.97
N LEU A 57 11.65 -9.80 7.35
CA LEU A 57 13.04 -10.19 7.19
C LEU A 57 13.35 -11.44 8.03
N HIS A 58 12.90 -11.46 9.29
CA HIS A 58 13.04 -12.62 10.16
C HIS A 58 12.36 -13.87 9.58
N THR A 59 11.13 -13.75 9.10
CA THR A 59 10.40 -14.81 8.41
C THR A 59 11.16 -15.32 7.17
N GLY A 60 11.88 -14.42 6.48
CA GLY A 60 12.78 -14.75 5.37
C GLY A 60 14.11 -15.40 5.78
N GLY A 61 14.33 -15.65 7.07
CA GLY A 61 15.53 -16.28 7.62
C GLY A 61 16.64 -15.30 8.04
N VAL A 62 16.40 -13.98 7.95
CA VAL A 62 17.38 -12.97 8.36
C VAL A 62 17.43 -12.88 9.89
N ASP A 63 18.62 -12.93 10.47
CA ASP A 63 18.83 -12.60 11.87
C ASP A 63 18.58 -11.10 12.06
N VAL A 64 17.56 -10.77 12.84
CA VAL A 64 17.22 -9.40 13.21
C VAL A 64 17.28 -9.29 14.74
N LEU A 65 18.00 -8.29 15.23
CA LEU A 65 18.17 -8.03 16.66
C LEU A 65 17.49 -6.70 17.01
N ARG A 66 16.98 -6.56 18.22
CA ARG A 66 16.45 -5.31 18.77
C ARG A 66 17.40 -4.76 19.82
N ALA A 67 17.83 -3.52 19.69
CA ALA A 67 18.69 -2.87 20.68
C ALA A 67 17.91 -2.59 21.98
N ASN A 68 18.44 -3.02 23.14
CA ASN A 68 17.82 -2.75 24.45
C ASN A 68 18.28 -1.43 25.07
N ALA A 69 19.31 -0.81 24.49
CA ALA A 69 19.83 0.49 24.90
C ALA A 69 20.16 1.34 23.66
N ALA A 70 20.27 2.65 23.85
CA ALA A 70 20.75 3.54 22.81
C ALA A 70 22.25 3.31 22.54
N PHE A 71 22.67 3.46 21.28
CA PHE A 71 24.04 3.24 20.83
C PHE A 71 24.40 4.21 19.71
N ASP A 72 25.69 4.33 19.41
CA ASP A 72 26.20 5.18 18.35
C ASP A 72 26.79 4.32 17.22
N ALA A 73 26.51 4.69 15.97
CA ALA A 73 27.09 4.09 14.78
C ALA A 73 27.28 5.17 13.70
N ASP A 74 28.45 5.19 13.06
CA ASP A 74 28.82 6.18 12.03
C ASP A 74 28.58 7.65 12.45
N GLY A 75 28.82 7.96 13.73
CA GLY A 75 28.66 9.32 14.26
C GLY A 75 27.20 9.74 14.52
N GLN A 76 26.23 8.82 14.37
CA GLN A 76 24.82 9.06 14.70
C GLN A 76 24.38 8.20 15.89
N ARG A 77 23.58 8.81 16.78
CA ARG A 77 22.94 8.13 17.90
C ARG A 77 21.62 7.49 17.50
N TYR A 78 21.44 6.23 17.88
CA TYR A 78 20.22 5.44 17.68
C TYR A 78 19.60 5.08 19.02
N ALA A 79 18.27 5.25 19.13
CA ALA A 79 17.54 4.95 20.36
C ALA A 79 17.41 3.44 20.63
N ALA A 80 17.13 3.11 21.89
CA ALA A 80 16.69 1.77 22.25
C ALA A 80 15.43 1.40 21.43
N GLY A 81 15.32 0.14 21.07
CA GLY A 81 14.27 -0.39 20.19
C GLY A 81 14.63 -0.41 18.71
N THR A 82 15.72 0.24 18.29
CA THR A 82 16.24 0.15 16.90
C THR A 82 16.52 -1.31 16.53
N PHE A 83 16.04 -1.75 15.37
CA PHE A 83 16.38 -3.07 14.85
C PHE A 83 17.72 -3.04 14.13
N ILE A 84 18.48 -4.11 14.30
CA ILE A 84 19.84 -4.29 13.82
C ILE A 84 19.87 -5.58 13.02
N ILE A 85 20.28 -5.47 11.77
CA ILE A 85 20.55 -6.60 10.89
C ILE A 85 22.07 -6.70 10.76
N PRO A 86 22.73 -7.59 11.51
CA PRO A 86 24.17 -7.77 11.41
C PRO A 86 24.54 -8.35 10.04
N MET A 87 25.59 -7.85 9.38
CA MET A 87 25.96 -8.37 8.04
C MET A 87 26.80 -9.65 8.09
N ASN A 88 27.25 -10.09 9.27
CA ASN A 88 28.02 -11.33 9.45
C ASN A 88 27.11 -12.55 9.72
N GLN A 89 26.10 -12.71 8.87
CA GLN A 89 25.13 -13.82 8.91
C GLN A 89 24.94 -14.43 7.52
N VAL A 90 24.38 -15.64 7.46
CA VAL A 90 24.19 -16.39 6.19
C VAL A 90 23.31 -15.63 5.19
N PHE A 91 22.26 -14.98 5.67
CA PHE A 91 21.28 -14.26 4.83
C PHE A 91 21.64 -12.78 4.58
N ALA A 92 22.86 -12.34 4.87
CA ALA A 92 23.25 -10.93 4.76
C ALA A 92 23.08 -10.35 3.35
N ARG A 93 23.42 -11.13 2.31
CA ARG A 93 23.23 -10.71 0.90
C ARG A 93 21.75 -10.56 0.55
N TYR A 94 20.90 -11.45 1.05
CA TYR A 94 19.45 -11.38 0.88
C TYR A 94 18.87 -10.16 1.60
N ALA A 95 19.25 -9.92 2.85
CA ALA A 95 18.81 -8.75 3.61
C ALA A 95 19.22 -7.43 2.92
N LYS A 96 20.45 -7.36 2.42
CA LYS A 96 20.94 -6.22 1.65
C LYS A 96 20.11 -6.01 0.37
N ASP A 97 19.90 -7.06 -0.43
CA ASP A 97 19.11 -6.97 -1.67
C ASP A 97 17.65 -6.52 -1.40
N MET A 98 17.04 -7.02 -0.31
CA MET A 98 15.67 -6.64 0.07
C MET A 98 15.54 -5.20 0.61
N LEU A 99 16.63 -4.55 1.02
CA LEU A 99 16.58 -3.22 1.63
C LEU A 99 17.25 -2.14 0.79
N GLU A 100 18.19 -2.51 -0.08
CA GLU A 100 18.87 -1.53 -0.92
C GLU A 100 18.00 -1.05 -2.08
N LYS A 101 18.39 0.08 -2.65
CA LYS A 101 17.82 0.57 -3.90
C LYS A 101 18.35 -0.27 -5.06
N GLN A 102 17.45 -0.79 -5.89
CA GLN A 102 17.81 -1.41 -7.16
C GLN A 102 18.12 -0.32 -8.19
N THR A 103 19.26 -0.47 -8.86
CA THR A 103 19.61 0.30 -10.06
C THR A 103 19.69 -0.69 -11.21
N TYR A 104 18.74 -0.62 -12.15
CA TYR A 104 18.74 -1.54 -13.27
C TYR A 104 19.81 -1.12 -14.29
N PRO A 105 20.72 -2.03 -14.70
CA PRO A 105 21.77 -1.70 -15.64
C PRO A 105 21.19 -1.45 -17.04
N GLU A 106 21.79 -0.53 -17.78
CA GLU A 106 21.51 -0.39 -19.20
C GLU A 106 22.13 -1.57 -19.96
N VAL A 107 21.29 -2.43 -20.54
CA VAL A 107 21.72 -3.59 -21.32
C VAL A 107 21.59 -3.27 -22.81
N ARG A 108 22.65 -3.47 -23.59
CA ARG A 108 22.68 -3.27 -25.04
C ARG A 108 23.33 -4.47 -25.73
N ARG A 109 22.84 -4.86 -26.91
CA ARG A 109 23.45 -5.91 -27.75
C ARG A 109 24.76 -5.46 -28.40
N SER A 110 24.85 -4.17 -28.70
CA SER A 110 26.05 -3.50 -29.21
C SER A 110 26.07 -2.04 -28.72
N PRO A 111 27.22 -1.34 -28.73
CA PRO A 111 27.32 0.05 -28.28
C PRO A 111 26.36 1.03 -28.96
N THR A 112 25.91 0.72 -30.18
CA THR A 112 24.98 1.57 -30.96
C THR A 112 23.53 1.08 -30.92
N SER A 113 23.26 -0.12 -30.40
CA SER A 113 21.90 -0.65 -30.28
C SER A 113 21.09 0.09 -29.22
N THR A 114 19.78 0.16 -29.37
CA THR A 114 18.89 0.66 -28.33
C THR A 114 18.96 -0.20 -27.07
N PRO A 115 18.81 0.39 -25.86
CA PRO A 115 18.75 -0.39 -24.63
C PRO A 115 17.62 -1.42 -24.66
N GLU A 116 17.93 -2.63 -24.24
CA GLU A 116 16.95 -3.70 -24.09
C GLU A 116 16.03 -3.40 -22.90
N PRO A 117 14.70 -3.43 -23.09
CA PRO A 117 13.78 -3.28 -21.97
C PRO A 117 13.88 -4.50 -21.05
N PRO A 118 13.68 -4.33 -19.73
CA PRO A 118 13.65 -5.44 -18.79
C PRO A 118 12.59 -6.49 -19.15
N TYR A 119 12.90 -7.76 -18.89
CA TYR A 119 11.96 -8.88 -19.04
C TYR A 119 10.93 -8.94 -17.91
N ASP A 120 11.35 -8.66 -16.67
CA ASP A 120 10.54 -8.73 -15.44
C ASP A 120 10.64 -7.41 -14.63
N VAL A 121 10.03 -7.39 -13.44
CA VAL A 121 10.11 -6.28 -12.48
C VAL A 121 11.57 -5.90 -12.18
N THR A 122 11.79 -4.62 -11.90
CA THR A 122 13.14 -4.05 -11.73
C THR A 122 13.43 -3.51 -10.33
N ALA A 123 12.44 -3.56 -9.43
CA ALA A 123 12.59 -3.09 -8.06
C ALA A 123 11.74 -3.89 -7.08
N TRP A 124 12.27 -4.09 -5.88
CA TRP A 124 11.65 -4.90 -4.82
C TRP A 124 12.12 -4.52 -3.39
N SER A 125 12.72 -3.34 -3.22
CA SER A 125 13.13 -2.85 -1.90
C SER A 125 11.97 -2.78 -0.90
N LEU A 126 11.93 -3.71 0.06
CA LEU A 126 10.90 -3.80 1.08
C LEU A 126 10.90 -2.58 2.00
N GLY A 127 12.07 -2.04 2.34
CA GLY A 127 12.16 -0.81 3.14
C GLY A 127 11.38 0.34 2.50
N MET A 128 11.53 0.54 1.20
CA MET A 128 10.76 1.54 0.45
C MET A 128 9.27 1.19 0.38
N LEU A 129 8.92 -0.06 0.08
CA LEU A 129 7.52 -0.48 -0.03
C LEU A 129 6.75 -0.38 1.30
N PHE A 130 7.45 -0.51 2.43
CA PHE A 130 6.91 -0.31 3.77
C PHE A 130 6.92 1.16 4.21
N GLY A 131 7.61 2.05 3.48
CA GLY A 131 7.80 3.44 3.89
C GLY A 131 8.70 3.56 5.13
N VAL A 132 9.62 2.61 5.30
CA VAL A 132 10.51 2.49 6.46
C VAL A 132 11.93 2.87 6.05
N LYS A 133 12.50 3.85 6.75
CA LYS A 133 13.90 4.23 6.56
C LYS A 133 14.83 3.16 7.15
N SER A 134 15.69 2.59 6.32
CA SER A 134 16.82 1.73 6.74
C SER A 134 18.16 2.44 6.49
N VAL A 135 19.13 2.25 7.39
CA VAL A 135 20.45 2.88 7.33
C VAL A 135 21.54 1.81 7.26
N PHE A 136 22.35 1.85 6.21
CA PHE A 136 23.49 0.94 6.02
C PHE A 136 24.71 1.57 6.70
N VAL A 137 25.25 0.91 7.73
CA VAL A 137 26.35 1.47 8.54
C VAL A 137 27.65 0.69 8.34
N LYS A 138 28.76 1.42 8.36
CA LYS A 138 30.13 0.89 8.25
C LYS A 138 30.73 0.50 9.59
N THR A 139 30.23 1.09 10.68
CA THR A 139 30.62 0.72 12.03
C THR A 139 29.62 -0.31 12.57
N PRO A 140 30.06 -1.51 13.01
CA PRO A 140 29.16 -2.45 13.67
C PRO A 140 28.66 -1.87 14.99
N PRO A 141 27.47 -2.30 15.47
CA PRO A 141 27.04 -1.96 16.82
C PRO A 141 28.09 -2.36 17.88
N PRO A 142 28.18 -1.64 19.02
CA PRO A 142 29.16 -1.95 20.06
C PRO A 142 29.08 -3.41 20.53
N ALA A 143 30.22 -4.08 20.71
CA ALA A 143 30.27 -5.52 21.05
C ALA A 143 29.55 -5.89 22.37
N GLY A 144 29.42 -4.94 23.30
CA GLY A 144 28.70 -5.11 24.57
C GLY A 144 27.26 -4.58 24.57
N LEU A 145 26.72 -4.18 23.40
CA LEU A 145 25.34 -3.68 23.31
C LEU A 145 24.37 -4.81 23.71
N SER A 146 23.53 -4.53 24.70
CA SER A 146 22.44 -5.43 25.04
C SER A 146 21.42 -5.45 23.90
N VAL A 147 21.13 -6.63 23.37
CA VAL A 147 20.21 -6.86 22.26
C VAL A 147 19.32 -8.06 22.54
N THR A 148 18.14 -8.09 21.90
CA THR A 148 17.21 -9.21 21.94
C THR A 148 16.90 -9.66 20.51
N PRO A 149 17.10 -10.95 20.15
CA PRO A 149 16.70 -11.46 18.85
C PRO A 149 15.19 -11.30 18.62
N VAL A 150 14.81 -10.91 17.41
CA VAL A 150 13.42 -10.95 16.96
C VAL A 150 13.03 -12.40 16.73
N ALA A 151 11.89 -12.83 17.29
CA ALA A 151 11.37 -14.19 17.18
C ALA A 151 9.91 -14.23 16.68
N ASP A 152 9.18 -13.14 16.86
CA ASP A 152 7.82 -12.90 16.40
C ASP A 152 7.67 -11.41 16.04
N LEU A 153 6.47 -11.03 15.57
CA LEU A 153 6.14 -9.65 15.27
C LEU A 153 6.42 -8.75 16.47
N PRO A 154 7.42 -7.83 16.39
CA PRO A 154 7.81 -7.03 17.54
C PRO A 154 6.68 -6.11 18.02
N LYS A 155 6.35 -6.19 19.31
CA LYS A 155 5.35 -5.29 19.90
C LYS A 155 5.86 -3.85 19.99
N ILE A 156 5.02 -2.93 19.50
CA ILE A 156 5.14 -1.49 19.73
C ILE A 156 4.20 -1.14 20.88
N ALA A 157 4.72 -0.51 21.93
CA ALA A 157 3.93 -0.17 23.10
C ALA A 157 2.91 0.93 22.78
N GLY A 158 1.66 0.69 23.17
CA GLY A 158 0.61 1.70 23.21
C GLY A 158 0.25 2.08 24.64
N ASP A 159 -0.43 3.21 24.79
CA ASP A 159 -0.83 3.77 26.07
C ASP A 159 -2.09 4.61 25.95
N VAL A 160 -2.81 4.78 27.06
CA VAL A 160 -3.98 5.65 27.17
C VAL A 160 -3.75 6.67 28.28
N LYS A 161 -3.77 7.97 27.95
CA LYS A 161 -3.56 9.07 28.89
C LYS A 161 -4.81 9.92 29.11
N GLY A 162 -5.07 10.24 30.37
CA GLY A 162 -6.21 11.06 30.83
C GLY A 162 -7.40 10.23 31.30
N ALA A 163 -8.50 10.87 31.69
CA ALA A 163 -9.69 10.25 32.30
C ALA A 163 -11.02 10.49 31.54
N GLY A 164 -11.01 11.22 30.42
CA GLY A 164 -12.21 11.63 29.70
C GLY A 164 -12.90 10.50 28.91
N PRO A 165 -14.17 10.71 28.49
CA PRO A 165 -14.99 9.71 27.78
C PRO A 165 -14.78 9.67 26.25
N ARG A 166 -14.03 10.62 25.68
CA ARG A 166 -13.67 10.64 24.26
C ARG A 166 -12.22 10.21 24.12
N PHE A 167 -11.93 9.36 23.15
CA PHE A 167 -10.59 8.80 22.95
C PHE A 167 -10.05 9.21 21.58
N GLY A 168 -8.96 9.97 21.57
CA GLY A 168 -8.29 10.42 20.36
C GLY A 168 -6.96 9.72 20.16
N PHE A 169 -6.69 9.22 18.95
CA PHE A 169 -5.39 8.66 18.57
C PHE A 169 -5.04 9.01 17.13
N ASP A 170 -3.73 9.07 16.85
CA ASP A 170 -3.26 9.38 15.51
C ASP A 170 -3.58 8.24 14.54
N PHE A 171 -4.09 8.60 13.37
CA PHE A 171 -4.16 7.69 12.24
C PHE A 171 -2.82 7.74 11.51
N LYS A 172 -1.99 6.70 11.70
CA LYS A 172 -0.63 6.63 11.17
C LYS A 172 -0.37 5.24 10.60
N GLY A 173 -0.18 5.13 9.29
CA GLY A 173 0.04 3.86 8.60
C GLY A 173 -1.12 2.86 8.67
N ALA A 174 -0.89 1.67 8.12
CA ALA A 174 -1.94 0.71 7.75
C ALA A 174 -2.58 0.03 8.98
N ASP A 175 -1.78 -0.30 9.99
CA ASP A 175 -2.24 -1.04 11.18
C ASP A 175 -3.29 -0.30 12.01
N THR A 176 -3.35 1.03 11.91
CA THR A 176 -4.41 1.78 12.58
C THR A 176 -5.79 1.38 12.04
N ALA A 177 -5.89 0.91 10.80
CA ALA A 177 -7.13 0.39 10.25
C ALA A 177 -7.64 -0.85 11.00
N ILE A 178 -6.74 -1.70 11.53
CA ILE A 178 -7.13 -2.87 12.33
C ILE A 178 -7.80 -2.41 13.63
N ALA A 179 -7.23 -1.41 14.29
CA ALA A 179 -7.81 -0.81 15.49
C ALA A 179 -9.18 -0.16 15.19
N ILE A 180 -9.27 0.65 14.12
CA ILE A 180 -10.52 1.28 13.67
C ILE A 180 -11.60 0.23 13.42
N ASN A 181 -11.30 -0.80 12.61
CA ASN A 181 -12.24 -1.87 12.29
C ASN A 181 -12.66 -2.68 13.52
N THR A 182 -11.73 -2.90 14.46
CA THR A 182 -12.03 -3.57 15.74
C THR A 182 -12.98 -2.74 16.60
N LEU A 183 -12.74 -1.43 16.73
CA LEU A 183 -13.59 -0.52 17.49
C LEU A 183 -14.99 -0.37 16.85
N LEU A 184 -15.08 -0.28 15.52
CA LEU A 184 -16.35 -0.25 14.81
C LEU A 184 -17.18 -1.52 15.06
N LYS A 185 -16.55 -2.70 15.01
CA LYS A 185 -17.21 -3.99 15.35
C LYS A 185 -17.71 -4.03 16.79
N GLN A 186 -17.07 -3.29 17.69
CA GLN A 186 -17.49 -3.14 19.08
C GLN A 186 -18.55 -2.06 19.30
N GLY A 187 -19.05 -1.42 18.24
CA GLY A 187 -20.11 -0.41 18.31
C GLY A 187 -19.61 1.01 18.57
N ALA A 188 -18.31 1.27 18.48
CA ALA A 188 -17.76 2.61 18.62
C ALA A 188 -18.25 3.53 17.49
N LYS A 189 -18.48 4.80 17.82
CA LYS A 189 -18.70 5.88 16.84
C LYS A 189 -17.37 6.57 16.58
N LEU A 190 -16.92 6.50 15.33
CA LEU A 190 -15.63 7.04 14.91
C LEU A 190 -15.79 8.23 13.98
N ALA A 191 -14.84 9.15 14.04
CA ALA A 191 -14.70 10.24 13.10
C ALA A 191 -13.23 10.49 12.78
N PHE A 192 -12.94 10.92 11.55
CA PHE A 192 -11.65 11.50 11.22
C PHE A 192 -11.63 12.97 11.61
N ASP A 193 -10.60 13.34 12.35
CA ASP A 193 -10.25 14.72 12.66
C ASP A 193 -9.01 15.10 11.85
N ALA A 194 -9.06 16.26 11.18
CA ALA A 194 -7.97 16.72 10.34
C ALA A 194 -6.70 17.03 11.17
N PRO A 195 -5.50 16.80 10.62
CA PRO A 195 -5.22 16.22 9.31
C PRO A 195 -4.97 14.71 9.34
N SER A 196 -4.96 14.03 10.48
CA SER A 196 -4.72 12.57 10.53
C SER A 196 -4.98 11.97 11.91
N HIS A 197 -6.15 12.24 12.48
CA HIS A 197 -6.50 11.78 13.83
C HIS A 197 -7.86 11.09 13.81
N VAL A 198 -8.08 10.16 14.74
CA VAL A 198 -9.36 9.45 14.90
C VAL A 198 -9.87 9.70 16.30
N THR A 199 -11.09 10.20 16.40
CA THR A 199 -11.83 10.23 17.65
C THR A 199 -12.79 9.06 17.74
N ALA A 200 -12.73 8.32 18.84
CA ALA A 200 -13.65 7.28 19.22
C ALA A 200 -14.54 7.69 20.41
N THR A 201 -15.83 7.40 20.29
CA THR A 201 -16.82 7.56 21.36
C THR A 201 -17.76 6.35 21.40
N GLY A 202 -18.52 6.19 22.50
CA GLY A 202 -19.42 5.04 22.66
C GLY A 202 -18.68 3.72 22.89
N VAL A 203 -17.41 3.79 23.31
CA VAL A 203 -16.55 2.65 23.62
C VAL A 203 -16.12 2.73 25.08
N SER A 204 -15.98 1.59 25.75
CA SER A 204 -15.48 1.54 27.13
C SER A 204 -13.97 1.79 27.18
N ARG A 205 -13.49 2.32 28.32
CA ARG A 205 -12.06 2.47 28.60
C ARG A 205 -11.29 1.15 28.45
N ARG A 206 -11.86 0.04 28.90
CA ARG A 206 -11.22 -1.28 28.77
C ARG A 206 -11.00 -1.67 27.30
N GLN A 207 -11.98 -1.41 26.44
CA GLN A 207 -11.88 -1.72 25.01
C GLN A 207 -10.80 -0.88 24.31
N ILE A 208 -10.71 0.41 24.61
CA ILE A 208 -9.67 1.26 24.00
C ILE A 208 -8.28 0.96 24.57
N GLU A 209 -8.15 0.62 25.85
CA GLU A 209 -6.89 0.19 26.45
C GLU A 209 -6.40 -1.13 25.83
N GLN A 210 -7.31 -2.06 25.55
CA GLN A 210 -6.98 -3.28 24.81
C GLN A 210 -6.52 -2.97 23.38
N ALA A 211 -7.26 -2.14 22.64
CA ALA A 211 -6.88 -1.75 21.28
C ALA A 211 -5.53 -0.99 21.25
N ALA A 212 -5.27 -0.14 22.25
CA ALA A 212 -4.00 0.55 22.39
C ALA A 212 -2.85 -0.43 22.65
N ALA A 213 -3.04 -1.40 23.55
CA ALA A 213 -2.04 -2.42 23.85
C ALA A 213 -1.76 -3.35 22.67
N ASP A 214 -2.80 -3.78 21.96
CA ASP A 214 -2.67 -4.75 20.85
C ASP A 214 -2.07 -4.11 19.60
N TYR A 215 -2.41 -2.84 19.32
CA TYR A 215 -2.05 -2.16 18.08
C TYR A 215 -1.07 -1.00 18.28
N GLY A 216 -0.47 -0.86 19.46
CA GLY A 216 0.54 0.17 19.75
C GLY A 216 0.03 1.61 19.61
N LEU A 217 -1.25 1.86 19.92
CA LEU A 217 -1.83 3.21 19.80
C LEU A 217 -1.46 4.07 20.99
N ARG A 218 -1.13 5.34 20.73
CA ARG A 218 -1.05 6.37 21.77
C ARG A 218 -2.35 7.15 21.80
N VAL A 219 -3.13 6.90 22.84
CA VAL A 219 -4.48 7.44 22.99
C VAL A 219 -4.47 8.55 24.03
N THR A 220 -5.10 9.66 23.71
CA THR A 220 -5.39 10.74 24.66
C THR A 220 -6.89 10.84 24.89
N THR A 221 -7.31 11.21 26.10
CA THR A 221 -8.74 11.40 26.40
C THR A 221 -9.12 12.86 26.50
N SER A 222 -10.37 13.19 26.15
CA SER A 222 -10.92 14.54 26.35
C SER A 222 -12.37 14.52 26.87
N ASP A 223 -12.73 15.58 27.60
CA ASP A 223 -14.08 15.77 28.19
C ASP A 223 -15.07 16.48 27.24
N GLY A 224 -14.60 16.97 26.09
CA GLY A 224 -15.43 17.69 25.12
C GLY A 224 -14.86 17.66 23.70
N VAL A 225 -15.64 18.14 22.73
CA VAL A 225 -15.16 18.33 21.34
C VAL A 225 -14.06 19.40 21.37
N PRO A 226 -12.90 19.20 20.71
CA PRO A 226 -11.87 20.23 20.62
C PRO A 226 -12.46 21.53 20.09
N ARG A 227 -12.41 22.61 20.89
CA ARG A 227 -13.01 23.91 20.53
C ARG A 227 -12.31 24.61 19.35
N ASN A 228 -11.11 24.14 18.97
CA ASN A 228 -10.25 24.71 17.93
C ASN A 228 -9.90 23.70 16.82
N ALA A 229 -10.83 22.81 16.43
CA ALA A 229 -10.58 21.91 15.31
C ALA A 229 -10.54 22.70 13.98
N ALA A 230 -9.50 22.48 13.18
CA ALA A 230 -9.28 23.18 11.90
C ALA A 230 -10.36 22.88 10.84
N ALA A 231 -11.06 21.75 10.99
CA ALA A 231 -12.19 21.35 10.16
C ALA A 231 -13.18 20.52 11.00
N PRO A 232 -14.47 20.48 10.62
CA PRO A 232 -15.44 19.57 11.22
C PRO A 232 -14.98 18.10 11.13
N PRO A 233 -15.23 17.29 12.19
CA PRO A 233 -14.96 15.85 12.17
C PRO A 233 -15.79 15.15 11.08
N ILE A 234 -15.17 14.21 10.38
CA ILE A 234 -15.83 13.39 9.35
C ILE A 234 -16.24 12.07 9.99
N ALA A 235 -17.50 11.96 10.43
CA ALA A 235 -18.03 10.72 10.97
C ALA A 235 -18.16 9.65 9.88
N PHE A 236 -17.87 8.40 10.22
CA PHE A 236 -18.02 7.26 9.34
C PHE A 236 -18.43 6.00 10.12
N ARG A 237 -18.94 5.00 9.41
CA ARG A 237 -19.30 3.68 9.95
C ARG A 237 -18.53 2.59 9.21
N ALA A 238 -18.69 1.34 9.65
CA ALA A 238 -18.17 0.21 8.89
C ALA A 238 -18.80 0.17 7.48
N PRO A 239 -17.99 0.18 6.41
CA PRO A 239 -18.49 0.12 5.03
C PRO A 239 -18.94 -1.29 4.64
N ARG A 240 -20.03 -1.38 3.89
CA ARG A 240 -20.43 -2.61 3.18
C ARG A 240 -19.67 -2.66 1.86
N ILE A 241 -18.62 -3.47 1.80
CA ILE A 241 -17.68 -3.48 0.68
C ILE A 241 -18.01 -4.64 -0.26
N ALA A 242 -18.08 -4.37 -1.56
CA ALA A 242 -18.09 -5.39 -2.60
C ALA A 242 -16.76 -5.42 -3.35
N MET A 243 -16.26 -6.61 -3.64
CA MET A 243 -15.06 -6.83 -4.46
C MET A 243 -15.45 -7.51 -5.76
N TYR A 244 -15.26 -6.84 -6.89
CA TYR A 244 -15.60 -7.42 -8.19
C TYR A 244 -14.70 -8.63 -8.50
N GLN A 245 -15.33 -9.79 -8.68
CA GLN A 245 -14.66 -11.06 -8.91
C GLN A 245 -15.17 -11.70 -10.21
N PRO A 246 -14.45 -11.51 -11.34
CA PRO A 246 -14.86 -12.06 -12.62
C PRO A 246 -14.65 -13.58 -12.67
N TRP A 247 -15.51 -14.27 -13.43
CA TRP A 247 -15.30 -15.67 -13.80
C TRP A 247 -14.36 -15.74 -15.02
N GLY A 248 -13.17 -16.32 -14.89
CA GLY A 248 -12.22 -16.27 -16.03
C GLY A 248 -10.76 -16.68 -15.81
N GLY A 249 -10.44 -17.48 -14.79
CA GLY A 249 -9.06 -17.93 -14.55
C GLY A 249 -8.29 -17.17 -13.47
N GLY A 250 -8.98 -16.36 -12.67
CA GLY A 250 -8.44 -15.67 -11.49
C GLY A 250 -7.79 -14.34 -11.83
N ASN A 251 -8.38 -13.24 -11.35
CA ASN A 251 -7.67 -11.97 -11.31
C ASN A 251 -6.72 -12.00 -10.09
N MET A 252 -5.42 -12.15 -10.33
CA MET A 252 -4.43 -12.19 -9.24
C MET A 252 -4.46 -10.92 -8.38
N ASP A 253 -4.67 -9.74 -9.00
CA ASP A 253 -4.72 -8.48 -8.27
C ASP A 253 -5.97 -8.40 -7.37
N GLU A 254 -7.10 -8.98 -7.80
CA GLU A 254 -8.29 -9.15 -6.96
C GLU A 254 -7.95 -9.98 -5.72
N GLY A 255 -7.30 -11.13 -5.91
CA GLY A 255 -6.91 -12.02 -4.81
C GLY A 255 -5.99 -11.34 -3.79
N TRP A 256 -4.98 -10.61 -4.26
CA TRP A 256 -4.10 -9.83 -3.38
C TRP A 256 -4.84 -8.71 -2.66
N THR A 257 -5.69 -7.97 -3.37
CA THR A 257 -6.47 -6.89 -2.77
C THR A 257 -7.42 -7.44 -1.71
N ARG A 258 -8.13 -8.55 -1.98
CA ARG A 258 -8.98 -9.23 -1.01
C ARG A 258 -8.18 -9.71 0.21
N TRP A 259 -7.01 -10.32 -0.01
CA TRP A 259 -6.13 -10.72 1.08
C TRP A 259 -5.76 -9.53 1.97
N VAL A 260 -5.39 -8.39 1.40
CA VAL A 260 -5.09 -7.16 2.17
C VAL A 260 -6.32 -6.72 2.96
N LEU A 261 -7.50 -6.65 2.36
CA LEU A 261 -8.73 -6.28 3.08
C LEU A 261 -8.98 -7.21 4.28
N GLU A 262 -8.83 -8.52 4.10
CA GLU A 262 -8.98 -9.52 5.16
C GLU A 262 -7.96 -9.31 6.30
N GLN A 263 -6.68 -9.11 5.98
CA GLN A 263 -5.63 -8.89 6.99
C GLN A 263 -5.89 -7.63 7.83
N TYR A 264 -6.48 -6.59 7.23
CA TYR A 264 -6.77 -5.33 7.91
C TYR A 264 -8.19 -5.23 8.48
N GLY A 265 -8.94 -6.34 8.49
CA GLY A 265 -10.22 -6.46 9.18
C GLY A 265 -11.44 -5.94 8.42
N PHE A 266 -11.29 -5.65 7.12
CA PHE A 266 -12.38 -5.29 6.23
C PHE A 266 -13.08 -6.55 5.71
N ALA A 267 -14.40 -6.63 5.90
CA ALA A 267 -15.21 -7.68 5.30
C ALA A 267 -15.68 -7.26 3.91
N SER A 268 -15.20 -7.93 2.88
CA SER A 268 -15.66 -7.75 1.50
C SER A 268 -16.55 -8.90 1.06
N THR A 269 -17.57 -8.58 0.26
CA THR A 269 -18.44 -9.56 -0.39
C THR A 269 -18.01 -9.73 -1.84
N PRO A 270 -17.79 -10.96 -2.34
CA PRO A 270 -17.55 -11.18 -3.77
C PRO A 270 -18.73 -10.66 -4.59
N LEU A 271 -18.44 -9.95 -5.68
CA LEU A 271 -19.42 -9.41 -6.60
C LEU A 271 -19.16 -9.98 -7.99
N HIS A 272 -19.99 -10.95 -8.41
CA HIS A 272 -19.82 -11.60 -9.69
C HIS A 272 -20.58 -10.89 -10.81
N ASN A 273 -20.30 -11.27 -12.05
CA ASN A 273 -20.88 -10.66 -13.25
C ASN A 273 -22.41 -10.62 -13.24
N THR A 274 -23.06 -11.67 -12.72
CA THR A 274 -24.53 -11.73 -12.58
C THR A 274 -25.05 -10.75 -11.54
N ASP A 275 -24.33 -10.57 -10.43
CA ASP A 275 -24.72 -9.66 -9.35
C ASP A 275 -24.62 -8.20 -9.80
N VAL A 276 -23.56 -7.86 -10.55
CA VAL A 276 -23.42 -6.52 -11.14
C VAL A 276 -24.59 -6.23 -12.08
N ARG A 277 -24.88 -7.16 -13.01
CA ARG A 277 -25.97 -7.02 -13.99
C ARG A 277 -27.35 -6.96 -13.36
N ALA A 278 -27.55 -7.57 -12.19
CA ALA A 278 -28.82 -7.51 -11.47
C ALA A 278 -29.14 -6.11 -10.92
N GLY A 279 -28.14 -5.22 -10.82
CA GLY A 279 -28.33 -3.85 -10.36
C GLY A 279 -28.66 -3.74 -8.87
N LYS A 280 -29.25 -2.61 -8.47
CA LYS A 280 -29.60 -2.29 -7.06
C LYS A 280 -28.41 -2.45 -6.11
N LEU A 281 -27.23 -2.08 -6.59
CA LEU A 281 -25.97 -2.33 -5.87
C LEU A 281 -25.88 -1.50 -4.58
N ARG A 282 -26.44 -0.27 -4.58
CA ARG A 282 -26.37 0.64 -3.42
C ARG A 282 -27.16 0.14 -2.22
N ASP A 283 -28.24 -0.61 -2.47
CA ASP A 283 -29.04 -1.25 -1.42
C ASP A 283 -28.19 -2.19 -0.56
N LYS A 284 -27.15 -2.79 -1.15
CA LYS A 284 -26.30 -3.80 -0.51
C LYS A 284 -24.93 -3.26 -0.10
N TYR A 285 -24.38 -2.32 -0.89
CA TYR A 285 -22.98 -1.91 -0.77
C TYR A 285 -22.85 -0.39 -0.63
N ASP A 286 -21.81 0.04 0.07
CA ASP A 286 -21.38 1.43 0.18
C ASP A 286 -20.17 1.70 -0.75
N ALA A 287 -19.29 0.70 -0.90
CA ALA A 287 -18.14 0.76 -1.80
C ALA A 287 -18.04 -0.48 -2.70
N ILE A 288 -17.64 -0.29 -3.96
CA ILE A 288 -17.30 -1.36 -4.90
C ILE A 288 -15.87 -1.16 -5.36
N ILE A 289 -15.05 -2.21 -5.29
CA ILE A 289 -13.66 -2.21 -5.75
C ILE A 289 -13.55 -2.98 -7.06
N LEU A 290 -12.89 -2.36 -8.04
CA LEU A 290 -12.42 -2.99 -9.27
C LEU A 290 -10.89 -3.08 -9.20
N ALA A 291 -10.37 -4.30 -9.02
CA ALA A 291 -8.93 -4.56 -9.04
C ALA A 291 -8.33 -4.31 -10.44
N ASP A 292 -7.00 -4.28 -10.54
CA ASP A 292 -6.28 -4.04 -11.80
C ASP A 292 -6.73 -5.04 -12.88
N GLN A 293 -7.48 -4.54 -13.86
CA GLN A 293 -8.07 -5.31 -14.95
C GLN A 293 -8.46 -4.36 -16.08
N SER A 294 -8.22 -4.74 -17.34
CA SER A 294 -8.60 -3.88 -18.46
C SER A 294 -10.13 -3.72 -18.59
N PRO A 295 -10.64 -2.58 -19.09
CA PRO A 295 -12.08 -2.37 -19.29
C PRO A 295 -12.72 -3.47 -20.12
N ARG A 296 -12.05 -3.88 -21.20
CA ARG A 296 -12.49 -4.99 -22.05
C ARG A 296 -12.65 -6.29 -21.26
N SER A 297 -11.70 -6.62 -20.40
CA SER A 297 -11.78 -7.84 -19.59
C SER A 297 -12.86 -7.75 -18.50
N ILE A 298 -13.18 -6.57 -17.99
CA ILE A 298 -14.31 -6.37 -17.06
C ILE A 298 -15.65 -6.54 -17.78
N VAL A 299 -15.81 -5.89 -18.95
CA VAL A 299 -17.07 -5.80 -19.69
C VAL A 299 -17.36 -7.08 -20.48
N ASP A 300 -16.42 -7.55 -21.29
CA ASP A 300 -16.59 -8.72 -22.14
C ASP A 300 -16.34 -10.02 -21.38
N GLY A 301 -15.47 -9.97 -20.37
CA GLY A 301 -15.11 -11.11 -19.53
C GLY A 301 -14.45 -12.25 -20.29
N ALA A 302 -14.55 -13.45 -19.73
CA ALA A 302 -13.89 -14.61 -20.27
C ALA A 302 -14.67 -15.21 -21.44
N SER A 303 -13.98 -15.56 -22.52
CA SER A 303 -14.55 -16.18 -23.70
C SER A 303 -13.74 -17.41 -24.11
N GLY A 304 -14.40 -18.44 -24.61
CA GLY A 304 -13.73 -19.62 -25.14
C GLY A 304 -14.59 -20.88 -25.04
N GLN A 305 -14.40 -21.80 -25.98
CA GLN A 305 -15.16 -23.06 -26.02
C GLN A 305 -14.88 -23.95 -24.80
N ASN A 306 -13.66 -23.88 -24.25
CA ASN A 306 -13.23 -24.65 -23.08
C ASN A 306 -13.67 -24.06 -21.73
N ILE A 307 -14.32 -22.90 -21.73
CA ILE A 307 -14.85 -22.26 -20.52
C ILE A 307 -16.29 -22.72 -20.35
N ARG A 308 -16.68 -23.18 -19.17
CA ARG A 308 -18.07 -23.58 -18.91
C ARG A 308 -19.02 -22.37 -19.08
N PRO A 309 -20.25 -22.56 -19.60
CA PRO A 309 -21.17 -21.45 -19.89
C PRO A 309 -21.39 -20.48 -18.73
N GLU A 310 -21.47 -20.98 -17.50
CA GLU A 310 -21.65 -20.20 -16.27
C GLU A 310 -20.47 -19.26 -15.95
N TYR A 311 -19.29 -19.52 -16.53
CA TYR A 311 -18.07 -18.73 -16.33
C TYR A 311 -17.71 -17.86 -17.54
N ARG A 312 -18.59 -17.76 -18.54
CA ARG A 312 -18.38 -16.92 -19.73
C ARG A 312 -18.95 -15.52 -19.54
N GLY A 313 -18.38 -14.58 -20.29
CA GLY A 313 -18.84 -13.21 -20.35
C GLY A 313 -18.37 -12.36 -19.16
N GLY A 314 -18.59 -11.05 -19.27
CA GLY A 314 -18.32 -10.07 -18.22
C GLY A 314 -19.60 -9.42 -17.74
N ILE A 315 -19.47 -8.20 -17.22
CA ILE A 315 -20.62 -7.43 -16.73
C ILE A 315 -21.49 -6.88 -17.89
N GLY A 316 -20.94 -6.76 -19.10
CA GLY A 316 -21.59 -6.16 -20.26
C GLY A 316 -22.03 -4.70 -20.03
N ASP A 317 -22.66 -4.11 -21.04
CA ASP A 317 -23.23 -2.76 -20.91
C ASP A 317 -24.27 -2.63 -19.78
N PRO A 318 -25.16 -3.63 -19.54
CA PRO A 318 -26.08 -3.55 -18.41
C PRO A 318 -25.37 -3.43 -17.06
N GLY A 319 -24.23 -4.12 -16.88
CA GLY A 319 -23.45 -4.01 -15.65
C GLY A 319 -22.69 -2.69 -15.53
N VAL A 320 -22.23 -2.11 -16.65
CA VAL A 320 -21.66 -0.76 -16.65
C VAL A 320 -22.69 0.27 -16.21
N GLU A 321 -23.92 0.18 -16.72
CA GLU A 321 -25.02 1.08 -16.30
C GLU A 321 -25.39 0.85 -14.83
N ALA A 322 -25.39 -0.38 -14.34
CA ALA A 322 -25.61 -0.66 -12.92
C ALA A 322 -24.52 -0.03 -12.01
N LEU A 323 -23.26 -0.02 -12.44
CA LEU A 323 -22.18 0.68 -11.72
C LEU A 323 -22.34 2.21 -11.78
N ARG A 324 -22.81 2.77 -12.91
CA ARG A 324 -23.15 4.19 -13.03
C ARG A 324 -24.29 4.57 -12.08
N GLU A 325 -25.34 3.77 -12.05
CA GLU A 325 -26.49 3.95 -11.14
C GLU A 325 -26.04 3.87 -9.68
N PHE A 326 -25.19 2.91 -9.33
CA PHE A 326 -24.60 2.79 -7.99
C PHE A 326 -23.92 4.08 -7.53
N VAL A 327 -23.07 4.67 -8.38
CA VAL A 327 -22.41 5.95 -8.10
C VAL A 327 -23.44 7.07 -8.01
N ALA A 328 -24.39 7.15 -8.95
CA ALA A 328 -25.44 8.18 -8.92
C ALA A 328 -26.30 8.12 -7.64
N GLN A 329 -26.46 6.95 -7.03
CA GLN A 329 -27.17 6.74 -5.75
C GLN A 329 -26.29 6.96 -4.50
N GLY A 330 -25.08 7.51 -4.66
CA GLY A 330 -24.20 7.83 -3.52
C GLY A 330 -23.21 6.72 -3.17
N GLY A 331 -23.02 5.75 -4.04
CA GLY A 331 -21.99 4.72 -3.91
C GLY A 331 -20.59 5.25 -4.21
N THR A 332 -19.57 4.60 -3.66
CA THR A 332 -18.16 4.88 -3.98
C THR A 332 -17.57 3.76 -4.85
N LEU A 333 -17.21 4.09 -6.09
CA LEU A 333 -16.50 3.18 -6.98
C LEU A 333 -14.99 3.41 -6.86
N ILE A 334 -14.23 2.37 -6.52
CA ILE A 334 -12.78 2.41 -6.37
C ILE A 334 -12.17 1.56 -7.49
N ALA A 335 -11.36 2.17 -8.36
CA ALA A 335 -10.74 1.48 -9.49
C ALA A 335 -9.21 1.50 -9.35
N LEU A 336 -8.60 0.33 -9.42
CA LEU A 336 -7.15 0.15 -9.29
C LEU A 336 -6.51 -0.09 -10.66
N GLY A 337 -5.35 0.51 -10.91
CA GLY A 337 -4.59 0.34 -12.14
C GLY A 337 -5.46 0.54 -13.38
N ALA A 338 -5.41 -0.41 -14.30
CA ALA A 338 -6.11 -0.38 -15.59
C ALA A 338 -7.65 -0.36 -15.45
N ALA A 339 -8.22 -0.75 -14.30
CA ALA A 339 -9.66 -0.66 -14.11
C ALA A 339 -10.14 0.81 -14.06
N SER A 340 -9.23 1.75 -13.79
CA SER A 340 -9.52 3.19 -13.85
C SER A 340 -10.01 3.62 -15.24
N ASP A 341 -9.55 2.96 -16.29
CA ASP A 341 -9.94 3.28 -17.67
C ASP A 341 -11.43 3.01 -17.91
N LEU A 342 -12.05 2.05 -17.21
CA LEU A 342 -13.49 1.80 -17.32
C LEU A 342 -14.29 3.02 -16.87
N ALA A 343 -13.88 3.64 -15.76
CA ALA A 343 -14.53 4.85 -15.27
C ALA A 343 -14.28 6.04 -16.21
N ILE A 344 -13.04 6.22 -16.68
CA ILE A 344 -12.67 7.29 -17.61
C ILE A 344 -13.48 7.19 -18.92
N GLU A 345 -13.58 6.00 -19.50
CA GLU A 345 -14.26 5.77 -20.78
C GLU A 345 -15.79 5.81 -20.67
N ARG A 346 -16.36 5.31 -19.57
CA ARG A 346 -17.80 5.03 -19.48
C ARG A 346 -18.59 5.95 -18.55
N PHE A 347 -17.94 6.75 -17.70
CA PHE A 347 -18.63 7.57 -16.68
C PHE A 347 -18.64 9.07 -17.02
N GLY A 348 -17.89 9.50 -18.04
CA GLY A 348 -17.82 10.92 -18.44
C GLY A 348 -17.21 11.79 -17.34
N ILE A 349 -16.20 11.28 -16.64
CA ILE A 349 -15.46 12.00 -15.60
C ILE A 349 -14.37 12.89 -16.21
N PRO A 350 -14.00 14.01 -15.57
CA PRO A 350 -13.05 14.98 -16.13
C PRO A 350 -11.59 14.61 -15.84
N VAL A 351 -11.24 13.37 -16.19
CA VAL A 351 -9.91 12.79 -16.00
C VAL A 351 -9.53 12.06 -17.28
N LYS A 352 -8.29 12.23 -17.74
CA LYS A 352 -7.72 11.47 -18.85
C LYS A 352 -6.54 10.64 -18.38
N ASN A 353 -6.45 9.40 -18.86
CA ASN A 353 -5.24 8.58 -18.76
C ASN A 353 -4.25 8.98 -19.86
N LEU A 354 -3.09 9.52 -19.46
CA LEU A 354 -2.04 9.96 -20.39
C LEU A 354 -1.17 8.81 -20.92
N LYS A 355 -1.29 7.60 -20.34
CA LYS A 355 -0.59 6.42 -20.85
C LYS A 355 -1.24 5.86 -22.11
N VAL A 356 -2.53 6.11 -22.34
CA VAL A 356 -3.25 5.61 -23.52
C VAL A 356 -2.59 6.16 -24.78
N GLY A 357 -2.31 5.27 -25.74
CA GLY A 357 -1.68 5.63 -27.01
C GLY A 357 -0.16 5.68 -26.99
N LEU A 358 0.49 5.58 -25.83
CA LEU A 358 1.95 5.48 -25.75
C LEU A 358 2.41 4.08 -26.13
N THR A 359 3.41 4.00 -27.02
CA THR A 359 4.07 2.74 -27.34
C THR A 359 5.02 2.34 -26.21
N ARG A 360 5.42 1.06 -26.19
CA ARG A 360 6.41 0.54 -25.24
C ARG A 360 7.78 1.24 -25.36
N ASP A 361 8.08 1.83 -26.52
CA ASP A 361 9.31 2.60 -26.72
C ASP A 361 9.22 4.03 -26.21
N GLN A 362 8.02 4.56 -26.03
CA GLN A 362 7.80 5.89 -25.43
C GLN A 362 7.71 5.80 -23.91
N HIS A 363 6.96 4.81 -23.40
CA HIS A 363 6.76 4.64 -21.98
C HIS A 363 6.64 3.16 -21.60
N PHE A 364 7.50 2.68 -20.72
CA PHE A 364 7.47 1.30 -20.23
C PHE A 364 8.08 1.16 -18.83
N ALA A 365 7.39 0.42 -17.96
CA ALA A 365 7.83 0.12 -16.60
C ALA A 365 7.21 -1.22 -16.13
N PRO A 366 7.95 -2.34 -16.23
CA PRO A 366 7.42 -3.67 -15.87
C PRO A 366 7.22 -3.88 -14.36
N GLY A 367 7.70 -2.96 -13.52
CA GLY A 367 7.62 -3.00 -12.07
C GLY A 367 8.72 -2.15 -11.49
N THR A 368 8.35 -1.00 -10.94
CA THR A 368 9.26 0.07 -10.53
C THR A 368 8.72 0.71 -9.27
N ILE A 369 9.58 0.99 -8.31
CA ILE A 369 9.20 1.77 -7.14
C ILE A 369 9.38 3.23 -7.52
N VAL A 370 8.32 4.01 -7.37
CA VAL A 370 8.28 5.43 -7.75
C VAL A 370 8.07 6.31 -6.54
N ASN A 371 8.66 7.51 -6.56
CA ASN A 371 8.35 8.55 -5.60
C ASN A 371 6.96 9.12 -5.90
N VAL A 372 6.17 9.37 -4.84
CA VAL A 372 4.86 10.01 -4.92
C VAL A 372 4.74 11.08 -3.83
N GLU A 373 4.08 12.19 -4.19
CA GLU A 373 3.77 13.31 -3.31
C GLU A 373 2.28 13.26 -2.97
N ILE A 374 1.96 13.27 -1.67
CA ILE A 374 0.61 13.04 -1.15
C ILE A 374 0.04 14.33 -0.57
N ASP A 375 -1.21 14.64 -0.92
CA ASP A 375 -2.00 15.66 -0.24
C ASP A 375 -2.52 15.11 1.10
N THR A 376 -1.76 15.35 2.17
CA THR A 376 -2.09 14.90 3.53
C THR A 376 -3.18 15.74 4.19
N ALA A 377 -3.64 16.84 3.57
CA ALA A 377 -4.82 17.57 4.05
C ALA A 377 -6.12 16.90 3.57
N ASN A 378 -6.07 16.13 2.48
CA ASN A 378 -7.20 15.35 2.01
C ASN A 378 -7.39 14.09 2.86
N PRO A 379 -8.63 13.77 3.31
CA PRO A 379 -8.92 12.56 4.08
C PRO A 379 -8.47 11.24 3.45
N ILE A 380 -8.37 11.15 2.11
CA ILE A 380 -7.82 9.96 1.45
C ILE A 380 -6.31 9.83 1.72
N GLY A 381 -5.59 10.94 1.87
CA GLY A 381 -4.15 10.98 2.17
C GLY A 381 -3.79 10.83 3.65
N TYR A 382 -4.78 10.74 4.56
CA TYR A 382 -4.51 10.61 6.00
C TYR A 382 -3.70 9.34 6.30
N GLY A 383 -2.80 9.43 7.28
CA GLY A 383 -1.93 8.34 7.72
C GLY A 383 -0.71 8.08 6.85
N VAL A 384 -0.54 8.79 5.74
CA VAL A 384 0.57 8.62 4.79
C VAL A 384 1.56 9.79 4.92
N ALA A 385 2.85 9.54 4.67
CA ALA A 385 3.84 10.60 4.56
C ALA A 385 3.59 11.47 3.32
N GLY A 386 3.81 12.79 3.44
CA GLY A 386 3.62 13.73 2.31
C GLY A 386 4.52 13.45 1.11
N ARG A 387 5.64 12.74 1.31
CA ARG A 387 6.42 12.11 0.24
C ARG A 387 6.63 10.65 0.62
N THR A 388 6.25 9.73 -0.25
CA THR A 388 6.35 8.28 -0.01
C THR A 388 6.62 7.53 -1.31
N TYR A 389 6.55 6.20 -1.25
CA TYR A 389 6.79 5.30 -2.37
C TYR A 389 5.51 4.62 -2.83
N GLY A 390 5.36 4.42 -4.13
CA GLY A 390 4.33 3.60 -4.74
C GLY A 390 4.93 2.55 -5.66
N PHE A 391 4.18 1.48 -5.94
CA PHE A 391 4.58 0.48 -6.94
C PHE A 391 3.85 0.72 -8.26
N TYR A 392 4.63 1.03 -9.30
CA TYR A 392 4.14 1.29 -10.64
C TYR A 392 4.44 0.12 -11.57
N ASN A 393 3.42 -0.37 -12.28
CA ASN A 393 3.60 -1.41 -13.28
C ASN A 393 2.68 -1.12 -14.48
N ASN A 394 3.23 -0.42 -15.46
CA ASN A 394 2.55 -0.03 -16.69
C ASN A 394 1.12 0.52 -16.46
N SER A 395 0.92 1.19 -15.32
CA SER A 395 -0.38 1.60 -14.83
C SER A 395 -0.77 2.97 -15.38
N PRO A 396 -2.04 3.38 -15.32
CA PRO A 396 -2.45 4.73 -15.74
C PRO A 396 -1.75 5.85 -14.96
N PHE A 397 -1.60 7.01 -15.59
CA PHE A 397 -1.28 8.26 -14.90
C PHE A 397 -2.11 9.40 -15.51
N PHE A 398 -2.55 10.32 -14.67
CA PHE A 398 -3.72 11.11 -14.99
C PHE A 398 -3.41 12.58 -15.23
N ASN A 399 -4.17 13.17 -16.15
CA ASN A 399 -4.35 14.60 -16.26
C ASN A 399 -5.81 14.97 -16.01
N LEU A 400 -6.04 16.10 -15.36
CA LEU A 400 -7.36 16.66 -15.25
C LEU A 400 -7.74 17.37 -16.54
N VAL A 401 -9.02 17.31 -16.91
CA VAL A 401 -9.59 18.10 -18.00
C VAL A 401 -10.78 18.88 -17.50
N GLU A 402 -11.30 19.77 -18.34
CA GLU A 402 -12.54 20.48 -18.01
C GLU A 402 -13.70 19.48 -17.87
N GLY A 403 -14.52 19.70 -16.85
CA GLY A 403 -15.65 18.86 -16.49
C GLY A 403 -16.90 19.65 -16.24
N PHE A 404 -17.99 18.94 -15.96
CA PHE A 404 -19.22 19.60 -15.51
C PHE A 404 -19.00 20.21 -14.12
N ALA A 405 -19.64 21.34 -13.83
CA ALA A 405 -19.54 22.00 -12.51
C ALA A 405 -20.01 21.12 -11.34
N SER A 406 -20.84 20.10 -11.61
CA SER A 406 -21.27 19.09 -10.64
C SER A 406 -20.20 18.07 -10.29
N GLN A 407 -19.10 18.00 -11.06
CA GLN A 407 -17.99 17.09 -10.86
C GLN A 407 -16.81 17.85 -10.26
N LYS A 408 -16.53 17.59 -8.98
CA LYS A 408 -15.35 18.15 -8.33
C LYS A 408 -14.23 17.11 -8.32
N VAL A 409 -13.06 17.45 -8.85
CA VAL A 409 -11.89 16.56 -8.81
C VAL A 409 -10.89 17.04 -7.76
N SER A 410 -10.42 16.12 -6.94
CA SER A 410 -9.29 16.31 -6.02
C SER A 410 -8.14 15.40 -6.43
N VAL A 411 -6.92 15.94 -6.48
CA VAL A 411 -5.71 15.14 -6.71
C VAL A 411 -5.12 14.76 -5.37
N ILE A 412 -5.12 13.47 -5.06
CA ILE A 412 -4.68 12.94 -3.77
C ILE A 412 -3.18 12.66 -3.78
N ALA A 413 -2.67 12.19 -4.91
CA ALA A 413 -1.26 11.90 -5.09
C ALA A 413 -0.79 12.35 -6.47
N ARG A 414 0.45 12.84 -6.55
CA ARG A 414 1.15 13.20 -7.79
C ARG A 414 2.50 12.51 -7.87
N TYR A 415 2.98 12.31 -9.08
CA TYR A 415 4.40 12.08 -9.29
C TYR A 415 5.14 13.42 -9.14
N PRO A 416 6.33 13.43 -8.53
CA PRO A 416 7.12 14.64 -8.38
C PRO A 416 7.51 15.24 -9.73
N ASN A 417 7.93 16.51 -9.74
CA ASN A 417 8.39 17.18 -10.96
C ASN A 417 9.79 16.70 -11.43
N SER A 418 10.52 15.98 -10.58
CA SER A 418 11.78 15.30 -10.89
C SER A 418 11.89 14.02 -10.05
N ASP A 419 12.78 13.10 -10.44
CA ASP A 419 13.12 11.90 -9.68
C ASP A 419 11.88 11.04 -9.36
N VAL A 420 11.05 10.76 -10.38
CA VAL A 420 9.90 9.86 -10.25
C VAL A 420 10.39 8.45 -9.93
N VAL A 421 11.50 7.98 -10.52
CA VAL A 421 12.05 6.64 -10.21
C VAL A 421 12.79 6.65 -8.88
N ALA A 422 12.20 5.99 -7.87
CA ALA A 422 12.86 5.78 -6.58
C ALA A 422 13.82 4.58 -6.63
N SER A 423 13.40 3.47 -7.24
CA SER A 423 14.17 2.23 -7.40
C SER A 423 13.73 1.49 -8.66
N GLY A 424 14.68 0.89 -9.36
CA GLY A 424 14.47 0.11 -10.58
C GLY A 424 14.67 0.93 -11.85
N TRP A 425 13.78 0.72 -12.82
CA TRP A 425 13.88 1.28 -14.17
C TRP A 425 12.55 1.76 -14.70
N LEU A 426 12.56 2.87 -15.45
CA LEU A 426 11.39 3.34 -16.17
C LEU A 426 11.85 4.06 -17.43
N LYS A 427 11.21 3.77 -18.56
CA LYS A 427 11.35 4.58 -19.77
C LYS A 427 10.17 5.55 -19.88
N GLY A 428 10.45 6.79 -20.25
CA GLY A 428 9.44 7.84 -20.40
C GLY A 428 9.09 8.56 -19.10
N GLU A 429 10.05 8.70 -18.18
CA GLU A 429 9.86 9.30 -16.86
C GLU A 429 9.29 10.72 -16.92
N ASP A 430 9.80 11.52 -17.86
CA ASP A 430 9.37 12.91 -18.07
C ASP A 430 7.87 13.03 -18.36
N LEU A 431 7.25 12.00 -18.95
CA LEU A 431 5.81 11.99 -19.26
C LEU A 431 4.94 11.93 -17.99
N MET A 432 5.50 11.43 -16.89
CA MET A 432 4.81 11.28 -15.60
C MET A 432 4.99 12.48 -14.68
N THR A 433 6.00 13.33 -14.91
CA THR A 433 6.34 14.45 -14.01
C THR A 433 5.14 15.37 -13.76
N GLY A 434 4.85 15.64 -12.48
CA GLY A 434 3.72 16.47 -12.02
C GLY A 434 2.31 15.90 -12.27
N ARG A 435 2.20 14.74 -12.93
CA ARG A 435 0.91 14.11 -13.24
C ARG A 435 0.28 13.49 -12.01
N ALA A 436 -1.03 13.37 -12.02
CA ALA A 436 -1.76 12.79 -10.91
C ALA A 436 -1.62 11.26 -10.93
N ALA A 437 -1.25 10.69 -9.78
CA ALA A 437 -1.17 9.25 -9.55
C ALA A 437 -2.49 8.71 -8.95
N ILE A 438 -3.16 9.51 -8.12
CA ILE A 438 -4.45 9.15 -7.50
C ILE A 438 -5.37 10.36 -7.57
N VAL A 439 -6.60 10.15 -8.05
CA VAL A 439 -7.63 11.19 -8.13
C VAL A 439 -8.94 10.72 -7.54
N CYS A 440 -9.67 11.65 -6.94
CA CYS A 440 -11.03 11.45 -6.44
C CYS A 440 -11.97 12.40 -7.19
N VAL A 441 -13.01 11.86 -7.79
CA VAL A 441 -14.07 12.62 -8.47
C VAL A 441 -15.34 12.52 -7.64
N ASP A 442 -15.76 13.63 -7.04
CA ASP A 442 -17.07 13.73 -6.41
C ASP A 442 -18.14 13.89 -7.49
N MET A 443 -19.10 12.97 -7.51
CA MET A 443 -20.15 12.85 -8.51
C MET A 443 -21.51 13.34 -8.01
N ASN A 444 -21.59 13.78 -6.74
CA ASN A 444 -22.75 14.30 -6.01
C ASN A 444 -24.07 13.51 -6.25
N PRO A 445 -24.45 12.57 -5.38
CA PRO A 445 -23.87 12.28 -4.05
C PRO A 445 -22.72 11.26 -4.05
N GLY A 446 -22.47 10.54 -5.15
CA GLY A 446 -21.46 9.47 -5.19
C GLY A 446 -20.03 9.94 -5.41
N ARG A 447 -19.12 8.96 -5.53
CA ARG A 447 -17.70 9.21 -5.73
C ARG A 447 -17.05 8.13 -6.59
N ILE A 448 -16.04 8.54 -7.36
CA ILE A 448 -15.14 7.63 -8.07
C ILE A 448 -13.71 7.93 -7.63
N VAL A 449 -12.99 6.92 -7.13
CA VAL A 449 -11.57 7.05 -6.77
C VAL A 449 -10.75 6.21 -7.72
N LEU A 450 -9.83 6.84 -8.45
CA LEU A 450 -8.95 6.19 -9.40
C LEU A 450 -7.54 6.12 -8.82
N PHE A 451 -7.02 4.91 -8.70
CA PHE A 451 -5.63 4.67 -8.38
C PHE A 451 -4.88 4.29 -9.66
N GLY A 452 -4.04 5.21 -10.16
CA GLY A 452 -3.11 4.97 -11.26
C GLY A 452 -1.89 4.14 -10.85
N LEU A 453 -1.87 3.69 -9.60
CA LEU A 453 -0.93 2.74 -9.04
C LEU A 453 -1.73 1.55 -8.51
N ARG A 454 -1.05 0.45 -8.17
CA ARG A 454 -1.67 -0.62 -7.38
C ARG A 454 -1.33 -0.36 -5.92
N PRO A 455 -2.19 0.31 -5.13
CA PRO A 455 -1.84 0.73 -3.77
C PRO A 455 -1.56 -0.47 -2.86
N GLN A 456 -2.07 -1.65 -3.23
CA GLN A 456 -1.91 -2.88 -2.48
C GLN A 456 -0.79 -3.79 -3.01
N HIS A 457 -0.15 -3.46 -4.14
CA HIS A 457 0.58 -4.40 -5.02
C HIS A 457 1.17 -5.63 -4.32
N ARG A 458 0.59 -6.81 -4.62
CA ARG A 458 1.02 -8.12 -4.07
C ARG A 458 1.15 -8.15 -2.54
N ALA A 459 0.36 -7.35 -1.84
CA ALA A 459 0.46 -7.14 -0.40
C ALA A 459 1.80 -6.58 0.11
N GLN A 460 2.61 -5.94 -0.74
CA GLN A 460 3.95 -5.47 -0.36
C GLN A 460 4.00 -3.96 -0.10
N THR A 461 3.17 -3.16 -0.77
CA THR A 461 3.24 -1.69 -0.71
C THR A 461 2.47 -1.10 0.48
N HIS A 462 2.85 -1.51 1.69
CA HIS A 462 2.25 -1.06 2.96
C HIS A 462 2.16 0.48 3.06
N ALA A 463 3.15 1.18 2.51
CA ALA A 463 3.20 2.64 2.47
C ALA A 463 1.97 3.32 1.82
N THR A 464 1.23 2.60 0.96
CA THR A 464 0.06 3.13 0.25
C THR A 464 -1.27 2.49 0.65
N PHE A 465 -1.26 1.49 1.53
CA PHE A 465 -2.49 0.85 2.02
C PHE A 465 -3.47 1.83 2.68
N PRO A 466 -3.02 2.81 3.52
CA PRO A 466 -3.95 3.73 4.17
C PRO A 466 -4.86 4.47 3.18
N MET A 467 -4.36 4.83 1.99
CA MET A 467 -5.18 5.54 0.99
C MET A 467 -6.35 4.68 0.48
N LEU A 468 -6.12 3.38 0.28
CA LEU A 468 -7.19 2.45 -0.10
C LEU A 468 -8.21 2.34 1.04
N PHE A 469 -7.75 2.20 2.29
CA PHE A 469 -8.62 2.09 3.46
C PHE A 469 -9.45 3.36 3.69
N ASN A 470 -8.84 4.52 3.54
CA ASN A 470 -9.53 5.81 3.67
C ASN A 470 -10.65 5.94 2.64
N ALA A 471 -10.41 5.55 1.38
CA ALA A 471 -11.46 5.55 0.36
C ALA A 471 -12.67 4.67 0.78
N LEU A 472 -12.44 3.56 1.48
CA LEU A 472 -13.50 2.70 2.00
C LEU A 472 -14.24 3.33 3.17
N TYR A 473 -13.55 3.88 4.18
CA TYR A 473 -14.21 4.56 5.30
C TYR A 473 -15.08 5.73 4.84
N LEU A 474 -14.54 6.54 3.92
CA LEU A 474 -15.20 7.73 3.39
C LEU A 474 -16.44 7.38 2.52
N SER A 475 -16.58 6.13 2.06
CA SER A 475 -17.79 5.67 1.36
C SER A 475 -19.07 5.68 2.23
N THR A 476 -18.90 5.79 3.54
CA THR A 476 -20.00 5.89 4.50
C THR A 476 -20.07 7.23 5.22
N SER A 477 -19.20 8.17 4.87
CA SER A 477 -19.17 9.47 5.50
C SER A 477 -20.36 10.32 5.09
N GLU A 478 -21.02 10.93 6.07
CA GLU A 478 -22.05 11.92 5.82
C GLU A 478 -21.37 13.29 5.56
N GLY A 479 -21.55 13.87 4.37
CA GLY A 479 -21.37 15.32 4.20
C GLY A 479 -20.00 15.86 3.77
N LEU A 480 -19.09 15.06 3.21
CA LEU A 480 -17.88 15.64 2.57
C LEU A 480 -18.19 16.60 1.42
N ALA A 481 -19.36 16.46 0.78
CA ALA A 481 -19.84 17.40 -0.24
C ALA A 481 -20.05 18.83 0.27
N ARG A 482 -20.14 19.05 1.59
CA ARG A 482 -20.32 20.39 2.19
C ARG A 482 -19.02 21.03 2.69
N MET A 483 -17.91 20.30 2.77
CA MET A 483 -16.68 20.80 3.42
C MET A 483 -15.74 21.60 2.50
N SER A 484 -16.08 21.76 1.22
CA SER A 484 -15.30 22.63 0.32
C SER A 484 -15.99 23.92 -0.10
N SER A 485 -17.04 24.32 0.62
CA SER A 485 -17.57 25.68 0.53
C SER A 485 -16.82 26.59 1.51
N THR A 486 -15.54 26.81 1.27
CA THR A 486 -14.87 28.02 1.74
C THR A 486 -14.04 28.53 0.56
N PRO A 487 -14.22 29.78 0.11
CA PRO A 487 -13.61 30.31 -1.10
C PRO A 487 -12.08 30.32 -1.06
#